data_AF-A0A3D3VX15-F1
#
_entry.id   AF-A0A3D3VX15-F1
#
_cell.length_a   1.000
_cell.length_b   1.000
_cell.length_c   1.000
_cell.angle_alpha   90.00
_cell.angle_beta   90.00
_cell.angle_gamma   90.00
#
_symmetry.space_group_name_H-M   'P 1'
#
loop_
_entity.id
_entity.type
_entity.pdbx_description
1 polymer ?
#
loop_
_entity_poly.entity_id
_entity_poly.type
_entity_poly.pdbx_seq_one_letter_code
_entity_poly.pdbx_strand_id
1 'polypeptide(L)'
;MKENINLLFFGAIAALGALFIELLLNFALPGETDLSEINFLLIMFVLIEELAKFSIIYKISDPAISCRQMFKNSFLIGLGFALMEISLLYLGDIVSRENILPALIGILSVHISTSLFLGFFIYKQTRLGLTAPGIILFTTILHLAYNGMILHSISIWIIVFYFLTLLFIILFGFHRLRKNNYFSMRKCPSDLRVKQAPKRKNIV
;
A
#
# COMPACT_ATOMS: atom_id res chain seq x y z
N MET A 1 7.03 20.10 -2.64
CA MET A 1 6.56 20.06 -1.23
C MET A 1 5.05 19.84 -1.15
N LYS A 2 4.23 20.66 -1.83
CA LYS A 2 2.75 20.50 -1.85
C LYS A 2 2.28 19.09 -2.24
N GLU A 3 2.85 18.50 -3.30
CA GLU A 3 2.48 17.15 -3.76
C GLU A 3 2.70 16.06 -2.69
N ASN A 4 3.83 16.10 -1.96
CA ASN A 4 4.13 15.12 -0.91
C ASN A 4 3.11 15.19 0.23
N ILE A 5 2.73 16.41 0.61
CA ILE A 5 1.76 16.67 1.68
C ILE A 5 0.40 16.12 1.26
N ASN A 6 -0.02 16.38 0.01
CA ASN A 6 -1.28 15.87 -0.52
C ASN A 6 -1.33 14.33 -0.50
N LEU A 7 -0.24 13.65 -0.85
CA LEU A 7 -0.18 12.18 -0.82
C LEU A 7 -0.30 11.60 0.59
N LEU A 8 0.30 12.26 1.57
CA LEU A 8 0.17 11.89 2.98
C LEU A 8 -1.28 12.06 3.46
N PHE A 9 -1.92 13.18 3.13
CA PHE A 9 -3.34 13.40 3.42
C PHE A 9 -4.26 12.41 2.71
N PHE A 10 -3.96 12.02 1.48
CA PHE A 10 -4.74 10.98 0.80
C PHE A 10 -4.65 9.63 1.53
N GLY A 11 -3.48 9.26 2.06
CA GLY A 11 -3.34 8.10 2.93
C GLY A 11 -4.24 8.19 4.16
N ALA A 12 -4.19 9.32 4.88
CA ALA A 12 -5.02 9.53 6.07
C ALA A 12 -6.54 9.52 5.76
N ILE A 13 -6.95 10.13 4.65
CA ILE A 13 -8.36 10.14 4.21
C ILE A 13 -8.84 8.73 3.87
N ALA A 14 -8.02 7.91 3.21
CA ALA A 14 -8.40 6.52 2.96
C ALA A 14 -8.49 5.70 4.24
N ALA A 15 -7.60 5.92 5.22
CA ALA A 15 -7.70 5.28 6.53
C ALA A 15 -9.03 5.63 7.20
N LEU A 16 -9.39 6.92 7.24
CA LEU A 16 -10.69 7.37 7.76
C LEU A 16 -11.87 6.74 7.01
N GLY A 17 -11.78 6.65 5.68
CA GLY A 17 -12.81 6.01 4.86
C GLY A 17 -12.96 4.52 5.17
N ALA A 18 -11.85 3.79 5.31
CA ALA A 18 -11.85 2.38 5.68
C ALA A 18 -12.48 2.17 7.06
N LEU A 19 -11.98 2.90 8.08
CA LEU A 19 -12.49 2.86 9.44
C LEU A 19 -13.99 3.22 9.54
N PHE A 20 -14.45 4.16 8.72
CA PHE A 20 -15.88 4.49 8.66
C PHE A 20 -16.71 3.32 8.14
N ILE A 21 -16.25 2.62 7.10
CA ILE A 21 -16.92 1.43 6.57
C ILE A 21 -16.89 0.30 7.60
N GLU A 22 -15.77 0.10 8.29
CA GLU A 22 -15.64 -0.89 9.36
C GLU A 22 -16.62 -0.63 10.50
N LEU A 23 -16.76 0.63 10.91
CA LEU A 23 -17.73 1.05 11.91
C LEU A 23 -19.17 0.72 11.47
N LEU A 24 -19.52 0.99 10.22
CA LEU A 24 -20.84 0.64 9.67
C LEU A 24 -21.06 -0.87 9.65
N LEU A 25 -20.05 -1.66 9.28
CA LEU A 25 -20.14 -3.13 9.30
C LEU A 25 -20.33 -3.66 10.71
N ASN A 26 -19.65 -3.08 11.70
CA ASN A 26 -19.79 -3.46 13.10
C ASN A 26 -21.22 -3.25 13.61
N PHE A 27 -21.91 -2.19 13.17
CA PHE A 27 -23.32 -1.97 13.50
C PHE A 27 -24.28 -2.87 12.71
N ALA A 28 -23.92 -3.26 11.49
CA ALA A 28 -24.78 -4.02 10.59
C ALA A 28 -24.76 -5.54 10.85
N LEU A 29 -23.70 -6.07 11.47
CA LEU A 29 -23.53 -7.49 11.74
C LEU A 29 -23.71 -7.79 13.25
N PRO A 30 -24.93 -8.14 13.69
CA PRO A 30 -25.17 -8.50 15.09
C PRO A 30 -24.52 -9.86 15.40
N GLY A 31 -23.46 -9.85 16.20
CA GLY A 31 -22.78 -11.02 16.73
C GLY A 31 -21.85 -10.60 17.87
N GLU A 32 -21.40 -11.55 18.70
CA GLU A 32 -20.34 -11.24 19.68
C GLU A 32 -19.10 -10.78 18.91
N THR A 33 -18.81 -9.48 19.02
CA THR A 33 -17.64 -8.82 18.42
C THR A 33 -16.41 -9.16 19.24
N ASP A 34 -16.24 -10.43 19.62
CA ASP A 34 -15.02 -10.85 20.29
C ASP A 34 -13.90 -10.85 19.25
N LEU A 35 -13.11 -9.79 19.31
CA LEU A 35 -11.92 -9.60 18.48
C LEU A 35 -10.70 -10.29 19.10
N SER A 36 -10.87 -11.13 20.13
CA SER A 36 -9.79 -11.91 20.74
C SER A 36 -9.16 -12.94 19.79
N GLU A 37 -9.88 -13.34 18.74
CA GLU A 37 -9.43 -14.27 17.72
C GLU A 37 -9.56 -13.69 16.30
N ILE A 38 -8.86 -14.30 15.33
CA ILE A 38 -9.05 -13.97 13.92
C ILE A 38 -10.41 -14.47 13.48
N ASN A 39 -11.39 -13.56 13.48
CA ASN A 39 -12.75 -13.84 13.05
C ASN A 39 -13.03 -13.25 11.65
N PHE A 40 -14.20 -13.57 11.10
CA PHE A 40 -14.62 -13.08 9.78
C PHE A 40 -14.65 -11.54 9.70
N LEU A 41 -15.03 -10.87 10.80
CA LEU A 41 -15.13 -9.41 10.84
C LEU A 41 -13.75 -8.75 10.71
N LEU A 42 -12.74 -9.27 11.42
CA LEU A 42 -11.36 -8.80 11.33
C LEU A 42 -10.79 -8.99 9.91
N ILE A 43 -11.09 -10.13 9.27
CA ILE A 43 -10.70 -10.37 7.87
C ILE A 43 -11.33 -9.31 6.95
N MET A 44 -12.60 -8.98 7.15
CA MET A 44 -13.28 -7.96 6.36
C MET A 44 -12.69 -6.56 6.61
N PHE A 45 -12.37 -6.20 7.86
CA PHE A 45 -11.76 -4.91 8.18
C PHE A 45 -10.41 -4.75 7.48
N VAL A 46 -9.52 -5.73 7.65
CA VAL A 46 -8.21 -5.71 6.98
C VAL A 46 -8.36 -5.66 5.46
N LEU A 47 -9.29 -6.41 4.88
CA LEU A 47 -9.54 -6.38 3.44
C LEU A 47 -9.99 -5.00 2.96
N ILE A 48 -10.85 -4.31 3.70
CA ILE A 48 -11.31 -2.96 3.39
C ILE A 48 -10.15 -1.97 3.39
N GLU A 49 -9.28 -2.03 4.39
CA GLU A 49 -8.08 -1.20 4.44
C GLU A 49 -7.15 -1.43 3.24
N GLU A 50 -6.87 -2.70 2.92
CA GLU A 50 -6.01 -3.03 1.78
C GLU A 50 -6.62 -2.60 0.45
N LEU A 51 -7.94 -2.72 0.29
CA LEU A 51 -8.67 -2.22 -0.88
C LEU A 51 -8.62 -0.70 -0.99
N ALA A 52 -8.75 0.02 0.13
CA ALA A 52 -8.67 1.48 0.16
C ALA A 52 -7.26 1.94 -0.24
N LYS A 53 -6.21 1.33 0.33
CA LYS A 53 -4.80 1.59 -0.05
C LYS A 53 -4.55 1.29 -1.52
N PHE A 54 -4.96 0.11 -1.99
CA PHE A 54 -4.81 -0.28 -3.39
C PHE A 54 -5.48 0.72 -4.33
N SER A 55 -6.70 1.14 -4.02
CA SER A 55 -7.47 2.07 -4.84
C SER A 55 -6.78 3.43 -4.99
N ILE A 56 -6.22 3.99 -3.90
CA ILE A 56 -5.47 5.25 -3.97
C ILE A 56 -4.17 5.07 -4.74
N ILE A 57 -3.36 4.06 -4.40
CA ILE A 57 -2.06 3.83 -5.05
C ILE A 57 -2.24 3.59 -6.55
N TYR A 58 -3.27 2.83 -6.93
CA TYR A 58 -3.61 2.60 -8.33
C TYR A 58 -4.03 3.89 -9.04
N LYS A 59 -4.88 4.72 -8.42
CA LYS A 59 -5.35 5.98 -8.99
C LYS A 59 -4.21 6.96 -9.29
N ILE A 60 -3.16 6.97 -8.47
CA ILE A 60 -1.99 7.83 -8.67
C ILE A 60 -0.87 7.15 -9.49
N SER A 61 -1.07 5.89 -9.86
CA SER A 61 -0.13 5.17 -10.70
C SER A 61 -0.32 5.58 -12.16
N ASP A 62 0.54 6.47 -12.63
CA ASP A 62 0.61 6.84 -14.05
C ASP A 62 1.76 6.06 -14.70
N PRO A 63 1.58 5.44 -15.89
CA PRO A 63 2.66 4.77 -16.62
C PRO A 63 3.93 5.62 -16.83
N ALA A 64 3.83 6.94 -16.80
CA ALA A 64 4.94 7.88 -16.93
C ALA A 64 5.74 8.07 -15.62
N ILE A 65 5.24 7.66 -14.46
CA ILE A 65 5.96 7.85 -13.19
C ILE A 65 7.18 6.94 -13.13
N SER A 66 8.29 7.47 -12.62
CA SER A 66 9.48 6.65 -12.37
C SER A 66 9.25 5.69 -11.21
N CYS A 67 9.98 4.56 -11.22
CA CYS A 67 10.03 3.61 -10.11
C CYS A 67 10.29 4.29 -8.74
N ARG A 68 11.20 5.29 -8.73
CA ARG A 68 11.52 6.07 -7.51
C ARG A 68 10.33 6.91 -7.04
N GLN A 69 9.60 7.52 -7.98
CA GLN A 69 8.41 8.28 -7.64
C GLN A 69 7.31 7.36 -7.12
N MET A 70 7.08 6.20 -7.74
CA MET A 70 6.10 5.22 -7.23
C MET A 70 6.45 4.76 -5.81
N PHE A 71 7.72 4.42 -5.55
CA PHE A 71 8.17 4.04 -4.21
C PHE A 71 7.85 5.14 -3.19
N LYS A 72 8.23 6.38 -3.50
CA LYS A 72 7.99 7.54 -2.62
C LYS A 72 6.50 7.79 -2.40
N ASN A 73 5.70 7.71 -3.45
CA ASN A 73 4.25 7.92 -3.35
C ASN A 73 3.59 6.87 -2.46
N SER A 74 3.95 5.60 -2.66
CA SER A 74 3.42 4.48 -1.88
C SER A 74 3.88 4.54 -0.42
N PHE A 75 5.13 4.94 -0.17
CA PHE A 75 5.64 5.20 1.18
C PHE A 75 4.83 6.29 1.90
N LEU A 76 4.57 7.43 1.23
CA LEU A 76 3.83 8.55 1.83
C LEU A 76 2.38 8.19 2.11
N ILE A 77 1.73 7.39 1.24
CA ILE A 77 0.38 6.88 1.49
C ILE A 77 0.36 5.97 2.71
N GLY A 78 1.28 5.00 2.79
CA GLY A 78 1.37 4.08 3.93
C GLY A 78 1.67 4.82 5.24
N LEU A 79 2.52 5.83 5.19
CA LEU A 79 2.79 6.70 6.33
C LEU A 79 1.55 7.50 6.75
N GLY A 80 0.79 8.05 5.80
CA GLY A 80 -0.47 8.74 6.09
C GLY A 80 -1.51 7.84 6.75
N PHE A 81 -1.61 6.58 6.29
CA PHE A 81 -2.46 5.55 6.90
C PHE A 81 -2.05 5.29 8.35
N ALA A 82 -0.78 4.96 8.58
CA ALA A 82 -0.25 4.66 9.90
C ALA A 82 -0.41 5.83 10.88
N LEU A 83 -0.13 7.06 10.44
CA LEU A 83 -0.28 8.24 11.29
C LEU A 83 -1.73 8.48 11.71
N MET A 84 -2.69 8.22 10.82
CA MET A 84 -4.11 8.34 11.14
C MET A 84 -4.52 7.34 12.22
N GLU A 85 -4.13 6.07 12.06
CA GLU A 85 -4.45 5.02 13.01
C GLU A 85 -3.77 5.24 14.36
N ILE A 86 -2.49 5.62 14.36
CA ILE A 86 -1.77 6.03 15.58
C ILE A 86 -2.49 7.16 16.30
N SER A 87 -3.00 8.15 15.56
CA SER A 87 -3.71 9.27 16.16
C SER A 87 -5.00 8.80 16.84
N LEU A 88 -5.74 7.89 16.21
CA LEU A 88 -6.95 7.31 16.78
C LEU A 88 -6.66 6.40 17.97
N LEU A 89 -5.60 5.61 17.90
CA LEU A 89 -5.12 4.78 19.01
C LEU A 89 -4.83 5.63 20.24
N TYR A 90 -4.17 6.78 20.04
CA TYR A 90 -3.86 7.72 21.12
C TYR A 90 -5.11 8.41 21.67
N LEU A 91 -6.05 8.80 20.80
CA LEU A 91 -7.31 9.45 21.21
C LEU A 91 -8.26 8.49 21.94
N GLY A 92 -8.24 7.21 21.61
CA GLY A 92 -9.11 6.20 22.21
C GLY A 92 -8.66 5.68 23.57
N ASP A 93 -7.47 6.07 24.05
CA ASP A 93 -6.82 5.55 25.27
C ASP A 93 -6.81 4.00 25.34
N ILE A 94 -6.71 3.36 24.17
CA ILE A 94 -6.89 1.90 24.00
C ILE A 94 -5.64 1.13 24.46
N VAL A 95 -4.47 1.78 24.45
CA VAL A 95 -3.18 1.13 24.70
C VAL A 95 -2.52 1.67 25.96
N SER A 96 -2.14 0.76 26.86
CA SER A 96 -1.37 1.11 28.04
C SER A 96 -0.03 1.75 27.66
N ARG A 97 0.44 2.71 28.48
CA ARG A 97 1.69 3.45 28.22
C ARG A 97 2.91 2.56 27.97
N GLU A 98 2.94 1.37 28.57
CA GLU A 98 4.05 0.41 28.44
C GLU A 98 4.09 -0.26 27.05
N ASN A 99 2.94 -0.34 26.37
CA ASN A 99 2.81 -1.03 25.08
C ASN A 99 2.72 -0.06 23.88
N ILE A 100 2.77 1.26 24.12
CA ILE A 100 2.56 2.24 23.07
C ILE A 100 3.65 2.18 21.99
N LEU A 101 4.93 2.17 22.37
CA LEU A 101 6.04 2.18 21.41
C LEU A 101 6.03 0.92 20.51
N PRO A 102 5.87 -0.31 21.05
CA PRO A 102 5.61 -1.51 20.26
C PRO A 102 4.46 -1.36 19.26
N ALA A 103 3.31 -0.83 19.70
CA ALA A 103 2.15 -0.65 18.84
C ALA A 103 2.44 0.34 17.70
N LEU A 104 3.07 1.48 17.99
CA LEU A 104 3.45 2.49 17.00
C LEU A 104 4.37 1.90 15.91
N ILE A 105 5.39 1.13 16.31
CA ILE A 105 6.32 0.50 15.37
C ILE A 105 5.59 -0.55 14.52
N GLY A 106 4.72 -1.36 15.13
CA GLY A 106 3.93 -2.35 14.43
C GLY A 106 3.02 -1.74 13.36
N ILE A 107 2.23 -0.73 13.74
CA ILE A 107 1.34 0.02 12.84
C ILE A 107 2.14 0.63 11.70
N LEU A 108 3.19 1.41 11.99
CA LEU A 108 4.05 1.99 10.95
C LEU A 108 4.59 0.93 10.00
N SER A 109 5.05 -0.20 10.55
CA SER A 109 5.64 -1.26 9.76
C SER A 109 4.63 -1.91 8.82
N VAL A 110 3.41 -2.25 9.30
CA VAL A 110 2.41 -2.93 8.48
C VAL A 110 1.88 -2.03 7.36
N HIS A 111 1.50 -0.78 7.62
CA HIS A 111 0.93 0.07 6.56
C HIS A 111 2.00 0.54 5.57
N ILE A 112 3.22 0.85 6.00
CA ILE A 112 4.30 1.22 5.07
C ILE A 112 4.67 0.00 4.21
N SER A 113 4.87 -1.17 4.80
CA SER A 113 5.29 -2.36 4.05
C SER A 113 4.23 -2.83 3.05
N THR A 114 2.96 -2.93 3.46
CA THR A 114 1.86 -3.29 2.56
C THR A 114 1.69 -2.26 1.45
N SER A 115 1.72 -0.96 1.76
CA SER A 115 1.63 0.10 0.73
C SER A 115 2.78 0.05 -0.27
N LEU A 116 4.02 -0.14 0.20
CA LEU A 116 5.18 -0.30 -0.67
C LEU A 116 5.06 -1.54 -1.56
N PHE A 117 4.54 -2.65 -1.02
CA PHE A 117 4.29 -3.87 -1.77
C PHE A 117 3.25 -3.66 -2.88
N LEU A 118 2.13 -3.00 -2.55
CA LEU A 118 1.11 -2.62 -3.54
C LEU A 118 1.73 -1.77 -4.65
N GLY A 119 2.45 -0.71 -4.29
CA GLY A 119 3.14 0.17 -5.24
C GLY A 119 4.14 -0.57 -6.14
N PHE A 120 4.90 -1.50 -5.58
CA PHE A 120 5.86 -2.32 -6.32
C PHE A 120 5.18 -3.14 -7.42
N PHE A 121 4.12 -3.87 -7.05
CA PHE A 121 3.42 -4.74 -8.00
C PHE A 121 2.59 -3.95 -9.01
N ILE A 122 1.97 -2.85 -8.59
CA ILE A 122 1.27 -1.94 -9.51
C ILE A 122 2.24 -1.41 -10.58
N TYR A 123 3.43 -1.00 -10.17
CA TYR A 123 4.45 -0.50 -11.11
C TYR A 123 5.00 -1.57 -12.05
N LYS A 124 5.20 -2.80 -11.55
CA LYS A 124 5.77 -3.89 -12.33
C LYS A 124 4.82 -4.40 -13.43
N GLN A 125 3.52 -4.31 -13.20
CA GLN A 125 2.54 -5.07 -13.99
C GLN A 125 1.87 -4.22 -15.08
N THR A 126 1.89 -4.73 -16.32
CA THR A 126 1.22 -4.10 -17.47
C THR A 126 -0.26 -4.45 -17.59
N ARG A 127 -0.72 -5.55 -16.96
CA ARG A 127 -2.12 -6.02 -16.95
C ARG A 127 -2.62 -6.22 -15.51
N LEU A 128 -3.06 -5.14 -14.89
CA LEU A 128 -3.43 -5.12 -13.47
C LEU A 128 -4.73 -5.88 -13.16
N GLY A 129 -5.67 -5.99 -14.11
CA GLY A 129 -6.98 -6.60 -13.85
C GLY A 129 -6.92 -8.05 -13.32
N LEU A 130 -6.09 -8.91 -13.92
CA LEU A 130 -6.02 -10.33 -13.52
C LEU A 130 -5.15 -10.56 -12.28
N THR A 131 -4.22 -9.66 -11.99
CA THR A 131 -3.27 -9.82 -10.88
C THR A 131 -3.67 -9.04 -9.63
N ALA A 132 -4.52 -8.01 -9.77
CA ALA A 132 -4.95 -7.18 -8.64
C ALA A 132 -5.57 -7.99 -7.51
N PRO A 133 -6.50 -8.95 -7.75
CA PRO A 133 -7.06 -9.76 -6.66
C PRO A 133 -5.98 -10.53 -5.89
N GLY A 134 -5.00 -11.10 -6.60
CA GLY A 134 -3.89 -11.83 -5.96
C GLY A 134 -2.96 -10.92 -5.14
N ILE A 135 -2.71 -9.70 -5.61
CA ILE A 135 -1.91 -8.70 -4.89
C ILE A 135 -2.63 -8.27 -3.61
N ILE A 136 -3.92 -7.93 -3.70
CA ILE A 136 -4.75 -7.52 -2.55
C ILE A 136 -4.86 -8.66 -1.55
N LEU A 137 -5.13 -9.89 -2.01
CA LEU A 137 -5.20 -11.07 -1.14
C LEU A 137 -3.89 -11.26 -0.39
N PHE A 138 -2.75 -11.12 -1.07
CA PHE A 138 -1.45 -11.27 -0.43
C PHE A 138 -1.20 -10.18 0.62
N THR A 139 -1.48 -8.90 0.34
CA THR A 139 -1.30 -7.85 1.36
C THR A 139 -2.29 -7.98 2.52
N THR A 140 -3.50 -8.47 2.25
CA THR A 140 -4.49 -8.80 3.30
C THR A 140 -3.96 -9.89 4.22
N ILE A 141 -3.34 -10.95 3.68
CA ILE A 141 -2.72 -12.01 4.49
C ILE A 141 -1.55 -11.47 5.33
N LEU A 142 -0.68 -10.61 4.76
CA LEU A 142 0.42 -10.02 5.51
C LEU A 142 -0.08 -9.14 6.67
N HIS A 143 -1.13 -8.36 6.43
CA HIS A 143 -1.71 -7.50 7.44
C HIS A 143 -2.45 -8.32 8.51
N LEU A 144 -3.24 -9.33 8.13
CA LEU A 144 -3.84 -10.27 9.07
C LEU A 144 -2.80 -11.02 9.89
N ALA A 145 -1.65 -11.38 9.32
CA ALA A 145 -0.57 -12.00 10.07
C ALA A 145 -0.05 -11.07 11.17
N TYR A 146 0.04 -9.76 10.92
CA TYR A 146 0.36 -8.78 11.96
C TYR A 146 -0.71 -8.70 13.03
N ASN A 147 -1.98 -8.55 12.65
CA ASN A 147 -3.07 -8.49 13.63
C ASN A 147 -3.12 -9.77 14.47
N GLY A 148 -2.94 -10.93 13.86
CA GLY A 148 -2.83 -12.21 14.56
C GLY A 148 -1.66 -12.29 15.54
N MET A 149 -0.47 -11.78 15.17
CA MET A 149 0.68 -11.69 16.07
C MET A 149 0.40 -10.79 17.28
N ILE A 150 -0.31 -9.68 17.08
CA ILE A 150 -0.73 -8.77 18.16
C ILE A 150 -1.74 -9.47 19.09
N LEU A 151 -2.77 -10.12 18.54
CA LEU A 151 -3.79 -10.83 19.31
C LEU A 151 -3.19 -11.94 20.19
N HIS A 152 -2.22 -12.69 19.66
CA HIS A 152 -1.54 -13.76 20.41
C HIS A 152 -0.38 -13.25 21.28
N SER A 153 -0.24 -11.93 21.43
CA SER A 153 0.82 -11.30 22.24
C SER A 153 2.23 -11.80 21.90
N ILE A 154 2.48 -12.07 20.61
CA ILE A 154 3.80 -12.48 20.13
C ILE A 154 4.80 -11.37 20.44
N SER A 155 6.03 -11.75 20.81
CA SER A 155 7.09 -10.81 21.13
C SER A 155 7.26 -9.75 20.03
N ILE A 156 7.26 -8.47 20.43
CA ILE A 156 7.42 -7.34 19.51
C ILE A 156 8.68 -7.46 18.64
N TRP A 157 9.75 -8.03 19.17
CA TRP A 157 10.99 -8.21 18.42
C TRP A 157 10.83 -9.15 17.22
N ILE A 158 9.97 -10.16 17.34
CA ILE A 158 9.62 -11.07 16.24
C ILE A 158 8.82 -10.32 15.17
N ILE A 159 7.85 -9.51 15.58
CA ILE A 159 7.04 -8.68 14.68
C ILE A 159 7.93 -7.69 13.92
N VAL A 160 8.81 -6.99 14.63
CA VAL A 160 9.77 -6.04 14.04
C VAL A 160 10.69 -6.76 13.06
N PHE A 161 11.26 -7.90 13.44
CA PHE A 161 12.14 -8.69 12.56
C PHE A 161 11.43 -9.17 11.29
N TYR A 162 10.18 -9.64 11.42
CA TYR A 162 9.33 -10.04 10.31
C TYR A 162 9.15 -8.89 9.31
N PHE A 163 8.78 -7.70 9.79
CA PHE A 163 8.57 -6.54 8.93
C PHE A 163 9.85 -5.94 8.36
N LEU A 164 10.95 -5.95 9.09
CA LEU A 164 12.25 -5.54 8.55
C LEU A 164 12.69 -6.46 7.42
N THR A 165 12.45 -7.77 7.56
CA THR A 165 12.72 -8.75 6.49
C THR A 165 11.84 -8.48 5.27
N LEU A 166 10.53 -8.25 5.48
CA LEU A 166 9.61 -7.89 4.40
C LEU A 166 10.03 -6.59 3.70
N LEU A 167 10.36 -5.55 4.47
CA LEU A 167 10.84 -4.28 3.95
C LEU A 167 12.13 -4.46 3.15
N PHE A 168 13.08 -5.27 3.64
CA PHE A 168 14.31 -5.59 2.93
C PHE A 168 14.03 -6.23 1.57
N ILE A 169 13.14 -7.23 1.51
CA ILE A 169 12.73 -7.90 0.27
C ILE A 169 12.13 -6.88 -0.72
N ILE A 170 11.26 -5.99 -0.23
CA ILE A 170 10.61 -4.96 -1.07
C ILE A 170 11.65 -3.96 -1.60
N LEU A 171 12.52 -3.44 -0.73
CA LEU A 171 13.57 -2.49 -1.09
C LEU A 171 14.53 -3.10 -2.12
N PHE A 172 14.93 -4.36 -1.92
CA PHE A 172 15.75 -5.10 -2.87
C PHE A 172 15.03 -5.27 -4.22
N GLY A 173 13.73 -5.56 -4.20
CA GLY A 173 12.89 -5.61 -5.39
C GLY A 173 12.88 -4.29 -6.16
N PHE A 174 12.61 -3.17 -5.49
CA PHE A 174 12.65 -1.83 -6.10
C PHE A 174 14.03 -1.49 -6.65
N HIS A 175 15.10 -1.83 -5.93
CA HIS A 175 16.48 -1.63 -6.39
C HIS A 175 16.76 -2.40 -7.69
N ARG A 176 16.33 -3.65 -7.78
CA ARG A 176 16.48 -4.48 -8.99
C ARG A 176 15.68 -3.91 -10.16
N LEU A 177 14.44 -3.48 -9.94
CA LEU A 177 13.64 -2.82 -10.99
C LEU A 177 14.29 -1.53 -11.48
N ARG A 178 14.85 -0.72 -10.57
CA ARG A 178 15.57 0.51 -10.95
C ARG A 178 16.74 0.20 -11.87
N LYS A 179 17.54 -0.83 -11.59
CA LYS A 179 18.66 -1.25 -12.45
C LYS A 179 18.18 -1.73 -13.82
N ASN A 180 17.10 -2.50 -13.88
CA ASN A 180 16.56 -3.03 -15.14
C ASN A 180 15.88 -1.96 -16.01
N ASN A 181 15.24 -0.94 -15.42
CA ASN A 181 14.58 0.12 -16.19
C ASN A 181 15.55 1.14 -16.81
N TYR A 182 16.82 1.18 -16.37
CA TYR A 182 17.87 1.84 -17.16
C TYR A 182 18.08 1.17 -18.53
N PHE A 183 17.67 -0.09 -18.71
CA PHE A 183 17.77 -0.82 -19.97
C PHE A 183 16.52 -0.73 -20.87
N SER A 184 15.33 -0.46 -20.32
CA SER A 184 14.08 -0.41 -21.11
C SER A 184 13.60 1.00 -21.52
N MET A 185 14.31 2.08 -21.12
CA MET A 185 14.17 3.39 -21.79
C MET A 185 14.68 3.39 -23.25
N ARG A 186 15.03 2.23 -23.82
CA ARG A 186 15.09 2.09 -25.28
C ARG A 186 13.66 1.91 -25.82
N LYS A 187 13.20 2.98 -26.48
CA LYS A 187 12.02 3.09 -27.35
C LYS A 187 10.75 3.57 -26.67
N CYS A 188 10.74 4.87 -26.37
CA CYS A 188 9.54 5.66 -26.55
C CYS A 188 8.97 5.37 -27.97
N PRO A 189 7.68 4.97 -28.10
CA PRO A 189 7.04 4.77 -29.41
C PRO A 189 6.94 6.06 -30.24
N SER A 190 7.29 7.22 -29.68
CA SER A 190 7.36 8.49 -30.41
C SER A 190 8.40 8.48 -31.53
N ASP A 191 9.44 7.62 -31.46
CA ASP A 191 10.42 7.47 -32.56
C ASP A 191 9.88 6.63 -33.74
N LEU A 192 8.69 6.04 -33.63
CA LEU A 192 8.02 5.36 -34.75
C LEU A 192 7.09 6.28 -35.55
N ARG A 193 6.92 7.55 -35.17
CA ARG A 193 6.08 8.53 -35.90
C ARG A 193 6.86 9.64 -36.62
N VAL A 194 8.13 9.40 -36.95
CA VAL A 194 8.87 10.26 -37.91
C VAL A 194 9.44 9.42 -39.06
N LYS A 195 8.61 8.53 -39.62
CA LYS A 195 8.69 8.27 -41.06
C LYS A 195 7.64 9.16 -41.72
N GLN A 196 8.00 10.43 -41.86
CA GLN A 196 7.28 11.35 -42.75
C GLN A 196 7.16 10.67 -44.12
N ALA A 197 5.92 10.49 -44.57
CA ALA A 197 5.65 9.98 -45.90
C ALA A 197 6.37 10.85 -46.94
N PRO A 198 6.99 10.26 -47.98
CA PRO A 198 7.64 11.05 -49.02
C PRO A 198 6.60 11.96 -49.68
N LYS A 199 6.89 13.27 -49.71
CA LYS A 199 6.13 14.26 -50.51
C LYS A 199 5.99 13.71 -51.93
N ARG A 200 4.75 13.42 -52.35
CA ARG A 200 4.44 13.21 -53.76
C ARG A 200 4.78 14.51 -54.49
N LYS A 201 5.80 14.47 -55.36
CA LYS A 201 5.99 15.49 -56.39
C LYS A 201 4.83 15.34 -57.37
N ASN A 202 3.99 16.36 -57.47
CA ASN A 202 3.06 16.47 -58.57
C ASN A 202 3.89 16.75 -59.83
N ILE A 203 3.87 15.80 -60.76
CA ILE A 203 4.27 15.99 -62.14
C ILE A 203 2.99 16.44 -62.86
N VAL A 204 2.86 17.75 -63.12
CA VAL A 204 2.29 18.34 -64.34
C VAL A 204 2.91 19.74 -64.46
#